data_AF-A0A317LL86-F1
#
_entry.id   AF-A0A317LL86-F1
#
_cell.length_a   1.000
_cell.length_b   1.000
_cell.length_c   1.000
_cell.angle_alpha   90.00
_cell.angle_beta   90.00
_cell.angle_gamma   90.00
#
_symmetry.space_group_name_H-M   'P 1'
#
loop_
_entity.id
_entity.type
_entity.pdbx_description
1 polymer ?
#
loop_
_entity_poly.entity_id
_entity_poly.type
_entity_poly.pdbx_seq_one_letter_code
_entity_poly.pdbx_strand_id
1 'polypeptide(L)'
;MNRKNLFLLLLALFIFRVIYGLCSEFWFPDELQIYLIGLKSFTTGTWPTYGPDVVYTNTQIPGGLQGILVSAGFYIARLPEMPTLIVNILSFASLSLLAYYITRRVKGVPAWMVWVLCMTTPWTLYYSTRVVNPSYAIALAIPFFICLLEVLPMSKDKFISPVLAFFVMGLTTTMIMQLHMSWVLLLPYAGVAMLFSYRMAGLKSTSVRVLVYLTGLIVGALTLIPTLLHPDSQAGKVASNIVFNWKNAGNIITILTRYWSFASFEVPYVMGNSQEKWEVMKEQMWVTPFIFLLLIVGFVQVGLFILSYFIKTDNEEWKKMRWLNLFTFLLVFASFFFSIKGPSSHTFCMLLPLPMIYSFYCYEWLVSKKAFVIKVLRIIIISGIFFHIGLGIYNFHHRSLYKDRAKVVEALEKKDYKILGERRSDQLGYGY
;
A
#
# COMPACT_ATOMS: atom_id res chain seq x y z
N MET A 1 -15.07 22.29 -4.95
CA MET A 1 -14.70 22.65 -3.57
C MET A 1 -13.70 23.79 -3.66
N ASN A 2 -13.86 24.87 -2.89
CA ASN A 2 -12.92 25.98 -2.93
C ASN A 2 -11.56 25.55 -2.30
N ARG A 3 -10.50 26.32 -2.57
CA ARG A 3 -9.13 25.99 -2.12
C ARG A 3 -9.01 25.92 -0.60
N LYS A 4 -9.68 26.84 0.13
CA LYS A 4 -9.68 26.88 1.60
C LYS A 4 -10.26 25.59 2.22
N ASN A 5 -11.41 25.14 1.74
CA ASN A 5 -12.06 23.93 2.24
C ASN A 5 -11.26 22.67 1.91
N LEU A 6 -10.62 22.64 0.72
CA LEU A 6 -9.71 21.54 0.38
C LEU A 6 -8.51 21.49 1.32
N PHE A 7 -7.88 22.64 1.59
CA PHE A 7 -6.75 22.72 2.51
C PHE A 7 -7.13 22.24 3.92
N LEU A 8 -8.25 22.73 4.47
CA LEU A 8 -8.73 22.31 5.80
C LEU A 8 -9.04 20.81 5.84
N LEU A 9 -9.65 20.27 4.79
CA LEU A 9 -9.91 18.83 4.68
C LEU A 9 -8.61 18.02 4.67
N LEU A 10 -7.63 18.45 3.87
CA LEU A 10 -6.34 17.77 3.78
C LEU A 10 -5.58 17.82 5.10
N LEU A 11 -5.57 18.96 5.78
CA LEU A 11 -4.95 19.11 7.09
C LEU A 11 -5.61 18.16 8.11
N ALA A 12 -6.94 18.14 8.17
CA ALA A 12 -7.69 17.25 9.06
C ALA A 12 -7.40 15.77 8.76
N LEU A 13 -7.39 15.37 7.48
CA LEU A 13 -7.10 14.00 7.07
C LEU A 13 -5.65 13.61 7.39
N PHE A 14 -4.69 14.53 7.20
CA PHE A 14 -3.30 14.28 7.54
C PHE A 14 -3.13 14.05 9.04
N ILE A 15 -3.68 14.94 9.88
CA ILE A 15 -3.63 14.81 11.34
C ILE A 15 -4.29 13.51 11.79
N PHE A 16 -5.48 13.21 11.27
CA PHE A 16 -6.19 11.97 11.58
C PHE A 16 -5.37 10.72 11.26
N ARG A 17 -4.74 10.68 10.08
CA ARG A 17 -3.90 9.55 9.64
C ARG A 17 -2.65 9.40 10.50
N VAL A 18 -1.99 10.50 10.85
CA VAL A 18 -0.81 10.47 11.74
C VAL A 18 -1.20 9.93 13.11
N ILE A 19 -2.27 10.45 13.73
CA ILE A 19 -2.76 9.95 15.03
C ILE A 19 -3.09 8.46 14.95
N TYR A 20 -3.82 8.05 13.91
CA TYR A 20 -4.15 6.63 13.73
C TYR A 20 -2.91 5.76 13.57
N GLY A 21 -1.91 6.19 12.79
CA GLY A 21 -0.63 5.51 12.62
C GLY A 21 0.17 5.39 13.92
N LEU A 22 0.21 6.44 14.72
CA LEU A 22 0.86 6.45 16.03
C LEU A 22 0.18 5.50 17.03
N CYS A 23 -1.13 5.30 16.89
CA CYS A 23 -1.87 4.35 17.71
C CYS A 23 -1.86 2.93 17.14
N SER A 24 -1.34 2.69 15.93
CA SER A 24 -1.43 1.39 15.26
C SER A 24 -0.41 0.37 15.79
N GLU A 25 -0.48 -0.86 15.27
CA GLU A 25 0.43 -1.96 15.64
C GLU A 25 1.91 -1.56 15.53
N PHE A 26 2.69 -1.90 16.56
CA PHE A 26 4.13 -1.66 16.65
C PHE A 26 4.90 -2.90 17.11
N TRP A 27 4.31 -3.70 18.00
CA TRP A 27 5.01 -4.81 18.67
C TRP A 27 4.89 -6.13 17.93
N PHE A 28 4.03 -6.22 16.92
CA PHE A 28 3.97 -7.39 16.07
C PHE A 28 5.32 -7.62 15.35
N PRO A 29 5.74 -8.89 15.13
CA PRO A 29 7.08 -9.17 14.67
C PRO A 29 7.48 -8.49 13.36
N ASP A 30 6.56 -8.29 12.42
CA ASP A 30 6.92 -7.66 11.14
C ASP A 30 7.18 -6.16 11.31
N GLU A 31 6.32 -5.42 12.03
CA GLU A 31 6.50 -4.01 12.36
C GLU A 31 7.80 -3.78 13.15
N LEU A 32 8.03 -4.58 14.19
CA LEU A 32 9.21 -4.49 15.02
C LEU A 32 10.48 -4.74 14.20
N GLN A 33 10.49 -5.77 13.35
CA GLN A 33 11.66 -6.09 12.52
C GLN A 33 11.94 -4.98 11.50
N ILE A 34 10.92 -4.40 10.87
CA ILE A 34 11.11 -3.25 9.95
C ILE A 34 11.66 -2.02 10.68
N TYR A 35 11.13 -1.73 11.87
CA TYR A 35 11.64 -0.63 12.70
C TYR A 35 13.11 -0.86 13.09
N LEU A 36 13.46 -2.08 13.50
CA LEU A 36 14.82 -2.46 13.90
C LEU A 36 15.84 -2.34 12.75
N ILE A 37 15.46 -2.56 11.48
CA ILE A 37 16.39 -2.38 10.34
C ILE A 37 16.93 -0.94 10.33
N GLY A 38 16.03 0.05 10.44
CA GLY A 38 16.41 1.46 10.46
C GLY A 38 17.05 1.89 11.77
N LEU A 39 16.57 1.38 12.91
CA LEU A 39 17.16 1.67 14.22
C LEU A 39 18.61 1.17 14.28
N LYS A 40 18.86 -0.09 13.85
CA LYS A 40 20.21 -0.66 13.73
C LYS A 40 21.11 0.28 12.93
N SER A 41 20.73 0.59 11.69
CA SER A 41 21.50 1.49 10.82
C SER A 41 21.81 2.85 11.49
N PHE A 42 20.83 3.46 12.16
CA PHE A 42 21.02 4.74 12.85
C PHE A 42 21.92 4.65 14.10
N THR A 43 21.83 3.55 14.85
CA THR A 43 22.58 3.35 16.09
C THR A 43 24.04 2.98 15.85
N THR A 44 24.32 2.15 14.84
CA THR A 44 25.67 1.67 14.51
C THR A 44 26.38 2.55 13.48
N GLY A 45 25.64 3.40 12.76
CA GLY A 45 26.16 4.16 11.62
C GLY A 45 26.42 3.29 10.38
N THR A 46 25.98 2.03 10.38
CA THR A 46 26.18 1.12 9.24
C THR A 46 25.14 1.35 8.15
N TRP A 47 25.56 1.22 6.89
CA TRP A 47 24.64 1.22 5.77
C TRP A 47 23.76 -0.04 5.79
N PRO A 48 22.44 0.07 5.60
CA PRO A 48 21.59 -1.11 5.51
C PRO A 48 21.77 -1.80 4.16
N THR A 49 22.46 -2.93 4.09
CA THR A 49 22.64 -3.65 2.81
C THR A 49 21.42 -4.49 2.45
N TYR A 50 20.65 -4.95 3.44
CA TYR A 50 19.47 -5.78 3.23
C TYR A 50 18.21 -5.13 3.81
N GLY A 51 17.09 -5.39 3.14
CA GLY A 51 15.76 -4.93 3.49
C GLY A 51 15.00 -5.93 4.37
N PRO A 52 13.66 -5.98 4.24
CA PRO A 52 12.79 -6.82 5.05
C PRO A 52 13.15 -8.31 5.01
N ASP A 53 12.91 -8.99 6.13
CA ASP A 53 13.05 -10.45 6.20
C ASP A 53 11.93 -11.16 5.44
N VAL A 54 12.27 -12.27 4.81
CA VAL A 54 11.33 -13.22 4.22
C VAL A 54 11.30 -14.45 5.12
N VAL A 55 10.35 -14.45 6.05
CA VAL A 55 10.27 -15.41 7.18
C VAL A 55 10.26 -16.87 6.74
N TYR A 56 9.60 -17.19 5.62
CA TYR A 56 9.44 -18.58 5.18
C TYR A 56 10.70 -19.22 4.62
N THR A 57 11.63 -18.40 4.15
CA THR A 57 12.88 -18.86 3.52
C THR A 57 14.10 -18.50 4.34
N ASN A 58 13.94 -17.80 5.47
CA ASN A 58 15.04 -17.26 6.28
C ASN A 58 16.03 -16.47 5.40
N THR A 59 15.50 -15.58 4.57
CA THR A 59 16.26 -14.70 3.67
C THR A 59 15.88 -13.24 3.90
N GLN A 60 16.51 -12.30 3.19
CA GLN A 60 16.13 -10.89 3.18
C GLN A 60 15.96 -10.39 1.75
N ILE A 61 15.05 -9.43 1.56
CA ILE A 61 14.94 -8.71 0.30
C ILE A 61 16.22 -7.87 0.12
N PRO A 62 16.93 -7.97 -1.01
CA PRO A 62 18.17 -7.24 -1.20
C PRO A 62 17.92 -5.74 -1.39
N GLY A 63 18.81 -4.91 -0.82
CA GLY A 63 18.81 -3.46 -0.97
C GLY A 63 18.46 -2.70 0.31
N GLY A 64 19.06 -1.52 0.45
CA GLY A 64 19.01 -0.73 1.68
C GLY A 64 17.82 0.18 1.86
N LEU A 65 16.94 0.29 0.86
CA LEU A 65 15.92 1.34 0.85
C LEU A 65 15.02 1.32 2.10
N GLN A 66 14.58 0.14 2.55
CA GLN A 66 13.73 0.05 3.75
C GLN A 66 14.43 0.62 4.98
N GLY A 67 15.69 0.25 5.20
CA GLY A 67 16.47 0.73 6.34
C GLY A 67 16.71 2.23 6.28
N ILE A 68 17.01 2.77 5.10
CA ILE A 68 17.20 4.21 4.88
C ILE A 68 15.92 5.00 5.16
N LEU A 69 14.77 4.52 4.68
CA LEU A 69 13.49 5.21 4.87
C LEU A 69 13.08 5.27 6.35
N VAL A 70 13.41 4.23 7.12
CA VAL A 70 13.16 4.20 8.57
C VAL A 70 14.20 5.05 9.30
N SER A 71 15.50 4.89 9.01
CA SER A 71 16.58 5.60 9.70
C SER A 71 16.57 7.10 9.44
N ALA A 72 16.13 7.54 8.27
CA ALA A 72 15.97 8.96 7.93
C ALA A 72 15.13 9.72 8.96
N GLY A 73 14.11 9.08 9.54
CA GLY A 73 13.32 9.67 10.61
C GLY A 73 14.18 10.05 11.82
N PHE A 74 15.08 9.16 12.25
CA PHE A 74 15.94 9.38 13.42
C PHE A 74 17.05 10.41 13.18
N TYR A 75 17.48 10.57 11.92
CA TYR A 75 18.43 11.62 11.54
C TYR A 75 17.78 13.02 11.53
N ILE A 76 16.47 13.12 11.29
CA ILE A 76 15.73 14.38 11.40
C ILE A 76 15.51 14.74 12.87
N ALA A 77 15.01 13.80 13.67
CA ALA A 77 14.85 13.96 15.11
C ALA A 77 14.95 12.62 15.82
N ARG A 78 15.57 12.60 17.01
CA ARG A 78 15.74 11.38 17.81
C ARG A 78 14.48 11.04 18.60
N LEU A 79 13.34 10.97 17.91
CA LEU A 79 12.05 10.61 18.51
C LEU A 79 11.60 9.23 18.01
N PRO A 80 11.10 8.36 18.91
CA PRO A 80 10.52 7.07 18.56
C PRO A 80 9.49 7.11 17.42
N GLU A 81 8.73 8.20 17.34
CA GLU A 81 7.63 8.40 16.40
C GLU A 81 8.05 8.73 14.96
N MET A 82 9.30 9.14 14.72
CA MET A 82 9.70 9.71 13.43
C MET A 82 9.50 8.78 12.24
N PRO A 83 9.79 7.47 12.30
CA PRO A 83 9.52 6.57 11.18
C PRO A 83 8.04 6.53 10.80
N THR A 84 7.13 6.59 11.79
CA THR A 84 5.68 6.66 11.57
C THR A 84 5.29 7.97 10.90
N LEU A 85 5.88 9.10 11.29
CA LEU A 85 5.62 10.38 10.65
C LEU A 85 6.09 10.39 9.18
N ILE A 86 7.28 9.86 8.90
CA ILE A 86 7.85 9.79 7.54
C ILE A 86 6.97 8.95 6.62
N VAL A 87 6.53 7.76 7.05
CA VAL A 87 5.64 6.93 6.22
C VAL A 87 4.30 7.62 5.97
N ASN A 88 3.78 8.38 6.94
CA ASN A 88 2.54 9.15 6.77
C ASN A 88 2.69 10.33 5.81
N ILE A 89 3.83 11.02 5.80
CA ILE A 89 4.10 12.09 4.82
C ILE A 89 4.15 11.50 3.40
N LEU A 90 4.91 10.42 3.21
CA LEU A 90 5.05 9.76 1.91
C LEU A 90 3.71 9.20 1.42
N SER A 91 2.98 8.48 2.29
CA SER A 91 1.69 7.90 1.92
C SER A 91 0.64 8.98 1.68
N PHE A 92 0.60 10.06 2.46
CA PHE A 92 -0.33 11.16 2.27
C PHE A 92 -0.11 11.88 0.94
N ALA A 93 1.14 12.12 0.55
CA ALA A 93 1.47 12.69 -0.76
C ALA A 93 0.98 11.78 -1.90
N SER A 94 1.25 10.48 -1.81
CA SER A 94 0.85 9.51 -2.83
C SER A 94 -0.69 9.36 -2.92
N LEU A 95 -1.39 9.20 -1.80
CA LEU A 95 -2.85 9.13 -1.77
C LEU A 95 -3.51 10.45 -2.21
N SER A 96 -2.85 11.59 -1.98
CA SER A 96 -3.32 12.86 -2.50
C SER A 96 -3.26 12.92 -4.02
N LEU A 97 -2.18 12.39 -4.61
CA LEU A 97 -2.06 12.21 -6.05
C LEU A 97 -3.17 11.28 -6.57
N LEU A 98 -3.48 10.17 -5.88
CA LEU A 98 -4.56 9.26 -6.23
C LEU A 98 -5.94 9.91 -6.19
N ALA A 99 -6.28 10.59 -5.09
CA ALA A 99 -7.56 11.28 -4.96
C ALA A 99 -7.70 12.38 -6.02
N TYR A 100 -6.65 13.17 -6.24
CA TYR A 100 -6.63 14.16 -7.32
C TYR A 100 -6.86 13.51 -8.69
N TYR A 101 -6.15 12.43 -9.00
CA TYR A 101 -6.30 11.67 -10.24
C TYR A 101 -7.74 11.20 -10.47
N ILE A 102 -8.39 10.67 -9.43
CA ILE A 102 -9.78 10.20 -9.49
C ILE A 102 -10.74 11.38 -9.69
N THR A 103 -10.61 12.48 -8.94
CA THR A 103 -11.50 13.65 -9.10
C THR A 103 -11.41 14.32 -10.46
N ARG A 104 -10.32 14.10 -11.22
CA ARG A 104 -10.23 14.54 -12.62
C ARG A 104 -11.11 13.72 -13.56
N ARG A 105 -11.32 12.43 -13.28
CA ARG A 105 -11.97 11.48 -14.19
C ARG A 105 -13.41 11.15 -13.80
N VAL A 106 -13.68 11.07 -12.50
CA VAL A 106 -15.01 10.79 -11.96
C VAL A 106 -15.60 12.09 -11.43
N LYS A 107 -16.70 12.55 -12.04
CA LYS A 107 -17.30 13.86 -11.76
C LYS A 107 -18.62 13.77 -11.01
N GLY A 108 -19.31 12.63 -11.07
CA GLY A 108 -20.59 12.43 -10.39
C GLY A 108 -20.50 12.18 -8.89
N VAL A 109 -19.29 11.97 -8.34
CA VAL A 109 -19.06 11.81 -6.89
C VAL A 109 -18.50 13.11 -6.31
N PRO A 110 -19.06 13.65 -5.21
CA PRO A 110 -18.52 14.84 -4.57
C PRO A 110 -17.03 14.70 -4.23
N ALA A 111 -16.20 15.66 -4.66
CA ALA A 111 -14.75 15.57 -4.52
C ALA A 111 -14.29 15.27 -3.09
N TRP A 112 -14.89 15.89 -2.07
CA TRP A 112 -14.53 15.64 -0.67
C TRP A 112 -14.72 14.17 -0.27
N MET A 113 -15.71 13.46 -0.81
CA MET A 113 -15.90 12.03 -0.54
C MET A 113 -14.77 11.20 -1.16
N VAL A 114 -14.31 11.57 -2.36
CA VAL A 114 -13.16 10.94 -3.00
C VAL A 114 -11.92 11.08 -2.12
N TRP A 115 -11.64 12.30 -1.67
CA TRP A 115 -10.50 12.58 -0.79
C TRP A 115 -10.58 11.79 0.52
N VAL A 116 -11.74 11.80 1.20
CA VAL A 116 -11.91 11.07 2.46
C VAL A 116 -11.77 9.56 2.25
N LEU A 117 -12.49 8.96 1.30
CA LEU A 117 -12.45 7.52 1.06
C LEU A 117 -11.05 7.03 0.67
N CYS A 118 -10.32 7.74 -0.20
CA CYS A 118 -8.93 7.39 -0.52
C CYS A 118 -8.04 7.39 0.75
N MET A 119 -8.27 8.32 1.67
CA MET A 119 -7.43 8.51 2.85
C MET A 119 -7.84 7.66 4.06
N THR A 120 -9.09 7.18 4.12
CA THR A 120 -9.66 6.56 5.32
C THR A 120 -10.31 5.20 5.08
N THR A 121 -10.21 4.62 3.88
CA THR A 121 -10.61 3.22 3.67
C THR A 121 -9.73 2.31 4.54
N PRO A 122 -10.25 1.21 5.13
CA PRO A 122 -9.50 0.41 6.09
C PRO A 122 -8.12 -0.04 5.59
N TRP A 123 -7.99 -0.45 4.33
CA TRP A 123 -6.69 -0.83 3.75
C TRP A 123 -5.70 0.33 3.65
N THR A 124 -6.16 1.54 3.32
CA THR A 124 -5.28 2.71 3.24
C THR A 124 -4.88 3.22 4.61
N LEU A 125 -5.69 3.05 5.65
CA LEU A 125 -5.24 3.31 7.01
C LEU A 125 -4.29 2.20 7.48
N TYR A 126 -4.74 0.94 7.45
CA TYR A 126 -3.99 -0.18 8.01
C TYR A 126 -2.63 -0.44 7.34
N TYR A 127 -2.51 -0.24 6.02
CA TYR A 127 -1.26 -0.40 5.29
C TYR A 127 -0.79 0.87 4.58
N SER A 128 -0.94 2.04 5.20
CA SER A 128 -0.08 3.18 4.81
C SER A 128 0.23 4.18 5.93
N THR A 129 -0.14 3.89 7.18
CA THR A 129 0.13 4.75 8.34
C THR A 129 1.13 4.16 9.34
N ARG A 130 1.58 2.91 9.17
CA ARG A 130 2.46 2.21 10.13
C ARG A 130 3.77 1.76 9.51
N VAL A 131 4.75 1.48 10.36
CA VAL A 131 6.12 1.14 9.95
C VAL A 131 6.20 -0.34 9.57
N VAL A 132 5.67 -0.67 8.39
CA VAL A 132 5.71 -2.02 7.82
C VAL A 132 5.91 -1.94 6.32
N ASN A 133 6.57 -2.94 5.72
CA ASN A 133 7.01 -2.87 4.32
C ASN A 133 5.88 -2.65 3.29
N PRO A 134 4.66 -3.24 3.39
CA PRO A 134 3.52 -2.87 2.57
C PRO A 134 3.19 -1.38 2.54
N SER A 135 3.38 -0.64 3.65
CA SER A 135 3.05 0.79 3.71
C SER A 135 3.93 1.64 2.81
N TYR A 136 5.22 1.33 2.75
CA TYR A 136 6.15 1.97 1.82
C TYR A 136 5.90 1.51 0.38
N ALA A 137 5.61 0.22 0.19
CA ALA A 137 5.31 -0.32 -1.14
C ALA A 137 4.04 0.30 -1.77
N ILE A 138 2.96 0.48 -1.00
CA ILE A 138 1.72 1.13 -1.48
C ILE A 138 2.00 2.60 -1.85
N ALA A 139 2.77 3.33 -1.04
CA ALA A 139 3.09 4.73 -1.30
C ALA A 139 3.81 4.91 -2.65
N LEU A 140 4.64 3.94 -3.05
CA LEU A 140 5.33 3.92 -4.35
C LEU A 140 4.50 3.30 -5.48
N ALA A 141 3.59 2.38 -5.17
CA ALA A 141 2.76 1.73 -6.17
C ALA A 141 1.70 2.69 -6.74
N ILE A 142 1.22 3.65 -5.95
CA ILE A 142 0.30 4.69 -6.43
C ILE A 142 0.87 5.49 -7.61
N PRO A 143 2.05 6.14 -7.51
CA PRO A 143 2.63 6.85 -8.65
C PRO A 143 2.96 5.91 -9.82
N PHE A 144 3.35 4.65 -9.58
CA PHE A 144 3.50 3.65 -10.64
C PHE A 144 2.21 3.48 -11.44
N PHE A 145 1.09 3.18 -10.77
CA PHE A 145 -0.17 2.90 -11.45
C PHE A 145 -0.78 4.14 -12.10
N ILE A 146 -0.60 5.32 -11.52
CA ILE A 146 -1.00 6.57 -12.17
C ILE A 146 -0.23 6.80 -13.46
N CYS A 147 1.10 6.62 -13.44
CA CYS A 147 1.93 6.73 -14.64
C CYS A 147 1.57 5.67 -15.70
N LEU A 148 1.28 4.44 -15.28
CA LEU A 148 0.77 3.40 -16.17
C LEU A 148 -0.51 3.86 -16.89
N LEU A 149 -1.50 4.35 -16.14
CA LEU A 149 -2.78 4.79 -16.70
C LEU A 149 -2.63 6.03 -17.60
N GLU A 150 -1.64 6.88 -17.35
CA GLU A 150 -1.28 8.03 -18.19
C GLU A 150 -0.59 7.60 -19.50
N VAL A 151 0.14 6.48 -19.51
CA VAL A 151 0.70 5.91 -20.75
C VAL A 151 -0.39 5.21 -21.57
N LEU A 152 -1.21 4.40 -20.90
CA LEU A 152 -2.30 3.67 -21.55
C LEU A 152 -3.33 4.64 -22.15
N PRO A 153 -4.09 4.21 -23.18
CA PRO A 153 -5.15 5.02 -23.78
C PRO A 153 -6.42 5.02 -22.91
N MET A 154 -6.28 5.23 -21.59
CA MET A 154 -7.39 5.15 -20.63
C MET A 154 -8.28 6.40 -20.71
N SER A 155 -7.66 7.57 -20.68
CA SER A 155 -8.32 8.88 -20.73
C SER A 155 -7.66 9.80 -21.75
N LYS A 156 -8.43 10.79 -22.22
CA LYS A 156 -7.91 11.89 -23.05
C LYS A 156 -7.29 13.01 -22.19
N ASP A 157 -7.74 13.17 -20.94
CA ASP A 157 -7.26 14.20 -20.02
C ASP A 157 -5.97 13.75 -19.31
N LYS A 158 -4.88 13.66 -20.08
CA LYS A 158 -3.55 13.31 -19.58
C LYS A 158 -2.86 14.52 -18.96
N PHE A 159 -2.09 14.32 -17.89
CA PHE A 159 -1.30 15.38 -17.25
C PHE A 159 0.14 14.97 -16.90
N ILE A 160 0.52 13.70 -17.10
CA ILE A 160 1.90 13.25 -17.00
C ILE A 160 2.40 12.93 -18.40
N SER A 161 3.55 13.51 -18.78
CA SER A 161 4.14 13.20 -20.08
C SER A 161 4.56 11.72 -20.14
N PRO A 162 4.46 11.04 -21.30
CA PRO A 162 4.87 9.64 -21.39
C PRO A 162 6.31 9.41 -20.95
N VAL A 163 7.22 10.35 -21.23
CA VAL A 163 8.63 10.26 -20.81
C VAL A 163 8.74 10.21 -19.29
N LEU A 164 8.13 11.17 -18.58
CA LEU A 164 8.14 11.19 -17.12
C LEU A 164 7.44 9.96 -16.54
N ALA A 165 6.34 9.51 -17.15
CA ALA A 165 5.62 8.32 -16.73
C ALA A 165 6.49 7.06 -16.78
N PHE A 166 7.21 6.82 -17.89
CA PHE A 166 8.14 5.70 -17.99
C PHE A 166 9.30 5.80 -17.00
N PHE A 167 9.85 7.00 -16.76
CA PHE A 167 10.89 7.20 -15.76
C PHE A 167 10.39 6.82 -14.35
N VAL A 168 9.23 7.34 -13.95
CA VAL A 168 8.64 7.08 -12.62
C VAL A 168 8.25 5.60 -12.48
N MET A 169 7.73 4.97 -13.52
CA MET A 169 7.44 3.53 -13.51
C MET A 169 8.73 2.70 -13.28
N GLY A 170 9.84 3.06 -13.94
CA GLY A 170 11.13 2.40 -13.72
C GLY A 170 11.65 2.62 -12.30
N LEU A 171 11.68 3.87 -11.86
CA LEU A 171 12.13 4.27 -10.52
C LEU A 171 11.39 3.52 -9.41
N THR A 172 10.05 3.54 -9.46
CA THR A 172 9.22 2.90 -8.45
C THR A 172 9.32 1.38 -8.49
N THR A 173 9.59 0.76 -9.65
CA THR A 173 9.75 -0.69 -9.76
C THR A 173 10.92 -1.19 -8.92
N THR A 174 12.12 -0.61 -9.07
CA THR A 174 13.31 -1.03 -8.30
C THR A 174 13.30 -0.54 -6.86
N MET A 175 12.62 0.57 -6.57
CA MET A 175 12.36 0.94 -5.17
C MET A 175 11.45 -0.09 -4.49
N ILE A 176 10.32 -0.47 -5.10
CA ILE A 176 9.40 -1.48 -4.54
C ILE A 176 10.08 -2.84 -4.44
N MET A 177 10.93 -3.21 -5.40
CA MET A 177 11.73 -4.44 -5.37
C MET A 177 12.52 -4.59 -4.06
N GLN A 178 13.08 -3.50 -3.53
CA GLN A 178 13.85 -3.48 -2.28
C GLN A 178 12.98 -3.49 -1.01
N LEU A 179 11.65 -3.38 -1.15
CA LEU A 179 10.70 -3.29 -0.05
C LEU A 179 9.78 -4.51 0.03
N HIS A 180 9.35 -5.05 -1.11
CA HIS A 180 8.32 -6.06 -1.13
C HIS A 180 8.39 -6.96 -2.38
N MET A 181 8.23 -8.27 -2.17
CA MET A 181 8.37 -9.30 -3.19
C MET A 181 7.35 -9.24 -4.33
N SER A 182 6.24 -8.55 -4.12
CA SER A 182 5.21 -8.39 -5.14
C SER A 182 5.59 -7.43 -6.28
N TRP A 183 6.77 -6.80 -6.23
CA TRP A 183 7.30 -5.97 -7.32
C TRP A 183 7.28 -6.68 -8.68
N VAL A 184 7.40 -8.02 -8.68
CA VAL A 184 7.34 -8.84 -9.89
C VAL A 184 6.02 -8.66 -10.66
N LEU A 185 4.93 -8.30 -9.97
CA LEU A 185 3.64 -8.01 -10.58
C LEU A 185 3.66 -6.72 -11.40
N LEU A 186 4.64 -5.83 -11.20
CA LEU A 186 4.77 -4.58 -11.95
C LEU A 186 5.30 -4.80 -13.37
N LEU A 187 6.14 -5.82 -13.58
CA LEU A 187 6.81 -6.07 -14.85
C LEU A 187 5.84 -6.33 -16.01
N PRO A 188 4.78 -7.16 -15.84
CA PRO A 188 3.75 -7.31 -16.87
C PRO A 188 3.08 -5.98 -17.25
N TYR A 189 2.82 -5.09 -16.29
CA TYR A 189 2.25 -3.77 -16.60
C TYR A 189 3.23 -2.88 -17.36
N ALA A 190 4.52 -2.89 -17.01
CA ALA A 190 5.55 -2.19 -17.78
C ALA A 190 5.62 -2.71 -19.23
N GLY A 191 5.56 -4.03 -19.42
CA GLY A 191 5.49 -4.65 -20.75
C GLY A 191 4.25 -4.22 -21.54
N VAL A 192 3.07 -4.20 -20.91
CA VAL A 192 1.83 -3.69 -21.54
C VAL A 192 1.98 -2.21 -21.91
N ALA A 193 2.56 -1.38 -21.04
CA ALA A 193 2.81 0.03 -21.31
C ALA A 193 3.74 0.23 -22.53
N MET A 194 4.81 -0.57 -22.63
CA MET A 194 5.73 -0.58 -23.77
C MET A 194 5.03 -1.01 -25.06
N LEU A 195 4.20 -2.05 -25.01
CA LEU A 195 3.42 -2.52 -26.16
C LEU A 195 2.46 -1.44 -26.67
N PHE A 196 1.73 -0.77 -25.77
CA PHE A 196 0.84 0.33 -26.15
C PHE A 196 1.62 1.54 -26.67
N SER A 197 2.77 1.86 -26.07
CA SER A 197 3.66 2.90 -26.59
C SER A 197 4.09 2.59 -28.03
N TYR A 198 4.47 1.34 -28.31
CA TYR A 198 4.87 0.90 -29.65
C TYR A 198 3.72 1.06 -30.66
N ARG A 199 2.53 0.57 -30.30
CA ARG A 199 1.34 0.66 -31.16
C ARG A 199 0.91 2.10 -31.44
N MET A 200 1.08 3.01 -30.48
CA MET A 200 0.58 4.39 -30.60
C MET A 200 1.63 5.39 -31.14
N ALA A 201 2.91 5.18 -30.86
CA ALA A 201 3.98 6.15 -31.15
C ALA A 201 5.14 5.56 -31.98
N GLY A 202 5.06 4.29 -32.35
CA GLY A 202 6.07 3.60 -33.15
C GLY A 202 7.33 3.21 -32.38
N LEU A 203 8.25 2.55 -33.10
CA LEU A 203 9.48 1.98 -32.55
C LEU A 203 10.38 3.05 -31.94
N LYS A 204 10.70 4.11 -32.70
CA LYS A 204 11.66 5.15 -32.28
C LYS A 204 11.26 5.81 -30.96
N SER A 205 10.00 6.23 -30.82
CA SER A 205 9.51 6.86 -29.59
C SER A 205 9.51 5.87 -28.42
N THR A 206 9.18 4.61 -28.70
CA THR A 206 9.16 3.56 -27.68
C THR A 206 10.55 3.21 -27.19
N SER A 207 11.55 3.14 -28.07
CA SER A 207 12.94 2.91 -27.67
C SER A 207 13.44 4.00 -26.72
N VAL A 208 13.13 5.28 -26.99
CA VAL A 208 13.47 6.38 -26.07
C VAL A 208 12.79 6.19 -24.71
N ARG A 209 11.50 5.84 -24.69
CA ARG A 209 10.75 5.60 -23.46
C ARG A 209 11.26 4.40 -22.67
N VAL A 210 11.67 3.33 -23.36
CA VAL A 210 12.32 2.16 -22.75
C VAL A 210 13.65 2.56 -22.12
N LEU A 211 14.49 3.34 -22.81
CA LEU A 211 15.73 3.86 -22.24
C LEU A 211 15.46 4.70 -20.99
N VAL A 212 14.42 5.55 -21.02
CA VAL A 212 14.03 6.38 -19.87
C VAL A 212 13.52 5.52 -18.70
N TYR A 213 12.79 4.45 -18.98
CA TYR A 213 12.39 3.46 -17.96
C TYR A 213 13.60 2.75 -17.35
N LEU A 214 14.58 2.34 -18.17
CA LEU A 214 15.83 1.75 -17.71
C LEU A 214 16.63 2.73 -16.84
N THR A 215 16.70 4.01 -17.22
CA THR A 215 17.30 5.05 -16.37
C THR A 215 16.58 5.15 -15.04
N GLY A 216 15.24 5.13 -15.03
CA GLY A 216 14.44 5.09 -13.80
C GLY A 216 14.82 3.89 -12.93
N LEU A 217 14.89 2.69 -13.51
CA LEU A 217 15.28 1.47 -12.79
C LEU A 217 16.66 1.61 -12.13
N ILE A 218 17.66 2.13 -12.87
CA ILE A 218 19.02 2.35 -12.38
C ILE A 218 19.02 3.32 -11.20
N VAL A 219 18.32 4.45 -11.33
CA VAL A 219 18.22 5.45 -10.24
C VAL A 219 17.57 4.84 -9.00
N GLY A 220 16.48 4.08 -9.17
CA GLY A 220 15.82 3.41 -8.05
C GLY A 220 16.66 2.30 -7.40
N ALA A 221 17.58 1.70 -8.16
CA ALA A 221 18.46 0.64 -7.70
C ALA A 221 19.75 1.16 -7.03
N LEU A 222 19.98 2.48 -6.95
CA LEU A 222 21.22 3.02 -6.36
C LEU A 222 21.46 2.54 -4.92
N THR A 223 20.40 2.37 -4.13
CA THR A 223 20.50 1.87 -2.75
C THR A 223 20.80 0.36 -2.65
N LEU A 224 20.79 -0.34 -3.77
CA LEU A 224 21.17 -1.75 -3.88
C LEU A 224 22.69 -1.93 -3.98
N ILE A 225 23.44 -0.90 -4.42
CA ILE A 225 24.88 -0.99 -4.73
C ILE A 225 25.67 -1.65 -3.58
N PRO A 226 25.51 -1.25 -2.30
CA PRO A 226 26.28 -1.88 -1.21
C PRO A 226 26.00 -3.38 -1.04
N THR A 227 24.77 -3.82 -1.29
CA THR A 227 24.40 -5.25 -1.31
C THR A 227 25.12 -6.03 -2.40
N LEU A 228 25.30 -5.41 -3.57
CA LEU A 228 25.97 -6.05 -4.72
C LEU A 228 27.48 -6.14 -4.50
N LEU A 229 28.06 -5.18 -3.77
CA LEU A 229 29.48 -5.18 -3.41
C LEU A 229 29.78 -6.11 -2.23
N HIS A 230 28.81 -6.33 -1.34
CA HIS A 230 28.93 -7.20 -0.16
C HIS A 230 27.78 -8.20 -0.08
N PRO A 231 27.68 -9.14 -1.05
CA PRO A 231 26.61 -10.12 -1.06
C PRO A 231 26.80 -11.16 0.06
N ASP A 232 25.79 -11.30 0.88
CA ASP A 232 25.64 -12.40 1.82
C ASP A 232 25.03 -13.63 1.13
N SER A 233 25.72 -14.76 1.26
CA SER A 233 25.36 -16.03 0.60
C SER A 233 24.02 -16.62 1.07
N GLN A 234 23.55 -16.29 2.27
CA GLN A 234 22.30 -16.78 2.83
C GLN A 234 21.17 -15.75 2.65
N ALA A 235 21.44 -14.48 2.95
CA ALA A 235 20.41 -13.43 2.88
C ALA A 235 19.82 -13.26 1.48
N GLY A 236 20.61 -13.46 0.41
CA GLY A 236 20.21 -13.21 -0.98
C GLY A 236 19.36 -14.31 -1.67
N LYS A 237 19.06 -15.43 -1.02
CA LYS A 237 18.42 -16.62 -1.66
C LYS A 237 16.91 -16.51 -1.86
N VAL A 238 16.41 -15.32 -2.17
CA VAL A 238 14.97 -15.02 -2.23
C VAL A 238 14.23 -15.81 -3.32
N ALA A 239 14.94 -16.29 -4.34
CA ALA A 239 14.41 -17.17 -5.40
C ALA A 239 13.80 -18.48 -4.85
N SER A 240 14.19 -18.91 -3.64
CA SER A 240 13.58 -20.07 -2.94
C SER A 240 12.07 -19.91 -2.66
N ASN A 241 11.53 -18.70 -2.76
CA ASN A 241 10.09 -18.43 -2.64
C ASN A 241 9.28 -18.80 -3.90
N ILE A 242 9.96 -19.06 -5.02
CA ILE A 242 9.35 -19.40 -6.29
C ILE A 242 9.18 -20.92 -6.35
N VAL A 243 7.97 -21.38 -6.06
CA VAL A 243 7.61 -22.80 -6.05
C VAL A 243 6.31 -22.98 -6.80
N PHE A 244 6.26 -23.96 -7.71
CA PHE A 244 5.02 -24.30 -8.38
C PHE A 244 4.04 -24.97 -7.41
N ASN A 245 2.86 -24.39 -7.22
CA ASN A 245 1.88 -24.84 -6.23
C ASN A 245 0.46 -24.91 -6.83
N TRP A 246 0.09 -26.10 -7.31
CA TRP A 246 -1.23 -26.35 -7.90
C TRP A 246 -2.39 -26.20 -6.91
N LYS A 247 -2.15 -26.37 -5.61
CA LYS A 247 -3.19 -26.21 -4.58
C LYS A 247 -3.76 -24.78 -4.56
N ASN A 248 -2.99 -23.80 -5.06
CA ASN A 248 -3.44 -22.43 -5.14
C ASN A 248 -4.52 -22.18 -6.21
N ALA A 249 -4.75 -23.11 -7.14
CA ALA A 249 -5.81 -23.00 -8.15
C ALA A 249 -7.21 -22.82 -7.53
N GLY A 250 -7.47 -23.48 -6.39
CA GLY A 250 -8.74 -23.38 -5.67
C GLY A 250 -9.02 -22.00 -5.04
N ASN A 251 -8.02 -21.12 -4.98
CA ASN A 251 -8.16 -19.80 -4.33
C ASN A 251 -8.65 -18.69 -5.26
N ILE A 252 -9.14 -19.01 -6.46
CA ILE A 252 -9.58 -18.02 -7.44
C ILE A 252 -10.62 -17.03 -6.87
N ILE A 253 -11.62 -17.55 -6.15
CA ILE A 253 -12.66 -16.73 -5.50
C ILE A 253 -12.06 -15.90 -4.36
N THR A 254 -11.18 -16.50 -3.55
CA THR A 254 -10.50 -15.82 -2.44
C THR A 254 -9.65 -14.65 -2.93
N ILE A 255 -8.93 -14.82 -4.05
CA ILE A 255 -8.15 -13.76 -4.66
C ILE A 255 -9.06 -12.65 -5.18
N LEU A 256 -10.16 -13.00 -5.85
CA LEU A 256 -11.13 -12.04 -6.38
C LEU A 256 -11.72 -11.16 -5.26
N THR A 257 -12.23 -11.79 -4.20
CA THR A 257 -12.86 -11.06 -3.09
C THR A 257 -11.84 -10.22 -2.32
N ARG A 258 -10.63 -10.74 -2.07
CA ARG A 258 -9.54 -9.98 -1.43
C ARG A 258 -9.09 -8.80 -2.27
N TYR A 259 -8.97 -8.95 -3.59
CA TYR A 259 -8.61 -7.86 -4.49
C TYR A 259 -9.62 -6.71 -4.44
N TRP A 260 -10.91 -7.03 -4.53
CA TRP A 260 -11.97 -6.03 -4.42
C TRP A 260 -12.09 -5.43 -3.02
N SER A 261 -11.69 -6.17 -1.98
CA SER A 261 -11.74 -5.67 -0.60
C SER A 261 -10.88 -4.42 -0.38
N PHE A 262 -9.84 -4.20 -1.20
CA PHE A 262 -8.95 -3.04 -1.10
C PHE A 262 -9.66 -1.68 -1.23
N ALA A 263 -10.81 -1.64 -1.90
CA ALA A 263 -11.64 -0.44 -2.05
C ALA A 263 -12.93 -0.50 -1.21
N SER A 264 -13.01 -1.43 -0.25
CA SER A 264 -14.18 -1.67 0.61
C SER A 264 -13.86 -1.48 2.09
N PHE A 265 -14.89 -1.44 2.92
CA PHE A 265 -14.77 -1.44 4.38
C PHE A 265 -14.48 -2.84 4.94
N GLU A 266 -13.26 -3.34 4.71
CA GLU A 266 -12.77 -4.63 5.21
C GLU A 266 -12.42 -4.57 6.73
N VAL A 267 -13.45 -4.47 7.57
CA VAL A 267 -13.33 -4.39 9.02
C VAL A 267 -12.69 -5.64 9.65
N PRO A 268 -13.07 -6.88 9.28
CA PRO A 268 -12.56 -8.08 9.95
C PRO A 268 -11.04 -8.22 9.88
N TYR A 269 -10.44 -7.88 8.75
CA TYR A 269 -8.98 -7.95 8.59
C TYR A 269 -8.26 -6.96 9.51
N VAL A 270 -8.79 -5.75 9.63
CA VAL A 270 -8.14 -4.65 10.37
C VAL A 270 -8.28 -4.80 11.88
N MET A 271 -9.32 -5.48 12.37
CA MET A 271 -9.48 -5.79 13.81
C MET A 271 -8.60 -6.98 14.27
N GLY A 272 -8.08 -7.79 13.34
CA GLY A 272 -7.17 -8.89 13.65
C GLY A 272 -7.86 -10.26 13.78
N ASN A 273 -7.46 -11.07 14.77
CA ASN A 273 -7.99 -12.44 14.94
C ASN A 273 -9.34 -12.47 15.68
N SER A 274 -9.98 -13.64 15.78
CA SER A 274 -11.33 -13.76 16.38
C SER A 274 -11.41 -13.31 17.84
N GLN A 275 -10.38 -13.58 18.64
CA GLN A 275 -10.32 -13.17 20.04
C GLN A 275 -10.14 -11.66 20.15
N GLU A 276 -9.22 -11.09 19.39
CA GLU A 276 -8.97 -9.65 19.35
C GLU A 276 -10.21 -8.86 18.93
N LYS A 277 -10.98 -9.37 17.95
CA LYS A 277 -12.26 -8.77 17.54
C LYS A 277 -13.23 -8.67 18.70
N TRP A 278 -13.31 -9.71 19.53
CA TRP A 278 -14.18 -9.75 20.68
C TRP A 278 -13.72 -8.75 21.77
N GLU A 279 -12.42 -8.69 22.03
CA GLU A 279 -11.82 -7.75 22.98
C GLU A 279 -12.09 -6.29 22.57
N VAL A 280 -11.89 -5.95 21.29
CA VAL A 280 -12.21 -4.61 20.76
C VAL A 280 -13.68 -4.26 20.98
N MET A 281 -14.62 -5.15 20.65
CA MET A 281 -16.05 -4.88 20.84
C MET A 281 -16.44 -4.77 22.32
N LYS A 282 -15.78 -5.54 23.20
CA LYS A 282 -16.04 -5.52 24.64
C LYS A 282 -15.52 -4.25 25.31
N GLU A 283 -14.32 -3.79 24.96
CA GLU A 283 -13.74 -2.58 25.55
C GLU A 283 -14.27 -1.30 24.91
N GLN A 284 -14.61 -1.36 23.62
CA GLN A 284 -15.10 -0.23 22.84
C GLN A 284 -16.56 -0.46 22.41
N MET A 285 -17.44 -0.77 23.35
CA MET A 285 -18.85 -1.12 23.07
C MET A 285 -19.58 -0.09 22.21
N TRP A 286 -19.27 1.20 22.38
CA TRP A 286 -19.85 2.30 21.59
C TRP A 286 -19.53 2.21 20.09
N VAL A 287 -18.48 1.48 19.71
CA VAL A 287 -18.04 1.30 18.32
C VAL A 287 -18.79 0.15 17.63
N THR A 288 -19.33 -0.77 18.41
CA THR A 288 -19.96 -2.01 17.94
C THR A 288 -21.05 -1.78 16.87
N PRO A 289 -21.96 -0.79 16.98
CA PRO A 289 -22.94 -0.52 15.93
C PRO A 289 -22.29 -0.15 14.58
N PHE A 290 -21.18 0.61 14.62
CA PHE A 290 -20.44 0.98 13.42
C PHE A 290 -19.71 -0.22 12.83
N ILE A 291 -19.14 -1.10 13.67
CA ILE A 291 -18.51 -2.36 13.22
C ILE A 291 -19.51 -3.21 12.44
N PHE A 292 -20.71 -3.45 12.97
CA PHE A 292 -21.72 -4.26 12.29
C PHE A 292 -22.20 -3.62 10.98
N LEU A 293 -22.46 -2.31 11.00
CA LEU A 293 -22.84 -1.58 9.78
C LEU A 293 -21.76 -1.70 8.71
N LEU A 294 -20.51 -1.42 9.06
CA LEU A 294 -19.39 -1.44 8.13
C LEU A 294 -19.06 -2.85 7.64
N LEU A 295 -19.27 -3.88 8.46
CA LEU A 295 -19.14 -5.28 8.05
C LEU A 295 -20.10 -5.60 6.89
N ILE A 296 -21.38 -5.25 7.04
CA ILE A 296 -22.39 -5.44 6.00
C ILE A 296 -22.02 -4.62 4.76
N VAL A 297 -21.64 -3.36 4.96
CA VAL A 297 -21.23 -2.46 3.87
C VAL A 297 -20.04 -3.01 3.11
N GLY A 298 -19.03 -3.58 3.78
CA GLY A 298 -17.85 -4.17 3.15
C GLY A 298 -18.24 -5.30 2.19
N PHE A 299 -19.08 -6.23 2.62
CA PHE A 299 -19.60 -7.30 1.74
C PHE A 299 -20.44 -6.75 0.59
N VAL A 300 -21.33 -5.80 0.85
CA VAL A 300 -22.14 -5.15 -0.19
C VAL A 300 -21.27 -4.43 -1.21
N GLN A 301 -20.20 -3.76 -0.78
CA GLN A 301 -19.26 -3.08 -1.68
C GLN A 301 -18.50 -4.08 -2.55
N VAL A 302 -17.97 -5.17 -2.00
CA VAL A 302 -17.31 -6.22 -2.78
C VAL A 302 -18.29 -6.81 -3.81
N GLY A 303 -19.50 -7.15 -3.39
CA GLY A 303 -20.55 -7.63 -4.29
C GLY A 303 -20.89 -6.61 -5.38
N LEU A 304 -21.05 -5.34 -5.01
CA LEU A 304 -21.28 -4.24 -5.94
C LEU A 304 -20.17 -4.15 -6.98
N PHE A 305 -18.89 -4.22 -6.59
CA PHE A 305 -17.77 -4.09 -7.54
C PHE A 305 -17.73 -5.26 -8.53
N ILE A 306 -18.01 -6.47 -8.06
CA ILE A 306 -18.11 -7.66 -8.92
C ILE A 306 -19.30 -7.52 -9.89
N LEU A 307 -20.50 -7.20 -9.37
CA LEU A 307 -21.71 -7.07 -10.19
C LEU A 307 -21.60 -5.91 -11.19
N SER A 308 -20.94 -4.83 -10.79
CA SER A 308 -20.69 -3.64 -11.62
C SER A 308 -19.89 -3.94 -12.87
N TYR A 309 -19.15 -5.06 -12.90
CA TYR A 309 -18.45 -5.51 -14.09
C TYR A 309 -19.42 -5.78 -15.26
N PHE A 310 -20.62 -6.29 -14.97
CA PHE A 310 -21.62 -6.71 -15.96
C PHE A 310 -22.61 -5.61 -16.34
N ILE A 311 -22.57 -4.46 -15.65
CA ILE A 311 -23.49 -3.35 -15.90
C ILE A 311 -23.16 -2.68 -17.23
N LYS A 312 -24.16 -2.47 -18.10
CA LYS A 312 -23.95 -1.69 -19.34
C LYS A 312 -23.65 -0.23 -19.03
N THR A 313 -22.64 0.33 -19.69
CA THR A 313 -22.23 1.72 -19.54
C THR A 313 -21.71 2.24 -20.87
N ASP A 314 -21.93 3.53 -21.14
CA ASP A 314 -21.35 4.23 -22.30
C ASP A 314 -20.03 4.93 -21.93
N ASN A 315 -19.64 4.92 -20.65
CA ASN A 315 -18.37 5.48 -20.19
C ASN A 315 -17.20 4.56 -20.62
N GLU A 316 -16.49 4.98 -21.67
CA GLU A 316 -15.33 4.28 -22.23
C GLU A 316 -14.17 4.11 -21.23
N GLU A 317 -13.94 5.08 -20.35
CA GLU A 317 -12.88 4.96 -19.33
C GLU A 317 -13.22 3.84 -18.34
N TRP A 318 -14.49 3.75 -17.93
CA TRP A 318 -14.95 2.70 -17.03
C TRP A 318 -14.82 1.31 -17.68
N LYS A 319 -15.16 1.17 -18.97
CA LYS A 319 -14.98 -0.08 -19.73
C LYS A 319 -13.51 -0.52 -19.73
N LYS A 320 -12.59 0.42 -20.00
CA LYS A 320 -11.14 0.11 -19.99
C LYS A 320 -10.66 -0.27 -18.60
N MET A 321 -11.15 0.41 -17.55
CA MET A 321 -10.83 0.05 -16.17
C MET A 321 -11.31 -1.35 -15.79
N ARG A 322 -12.46 -1.83 -16.32
CA ARG A 322 -12.91 -3.21 -16.12
C ARG A 322 -11.90 -4.22 -16.67
N TRP A 323 -11.46 -4.03 -17.91
CA TRP A 323 -10.48 -4.91 -18.54
C TRP A 323 -9.14 -4.89 -17.81
N LEU A 324 -8.68 -3.73 -17.35
CA LEU A 324 -7.45 -3.63 -16.56
C LEU A 324 -7.57 -4.35 -15.22
N ASN A 325 -8.70 -4.24 -14.52
CA ASN A 325 -8.93 -4.97 -13.26
C ASN A 325 -9.05 -6.49 -13.52
N LEU A 326 -9.68 -6.92 -14.62
CA LEU A 326 -9.71 -8.34 -15.00
C LEU A 326 -8.30 -8.88 -15.28
N PHE A 327 -7.52 -8.16 -16.08
CA PHE A 327 -6.11 -8.48 -16.34
C PHE A 327 -5.33 -8.60 -15.04
N THR A 328 -5.52 -7.65 -14.13
CA THR A 328 -4.87 -7.63 -12.81
C THR A 328 -5.25 -8.86 -11.98
N PHE A 329 -6.54 -9.16 -11.91
CA PHE A 329 -7.04 -10.33 -11.19
C PHE A 329 -6.44 -11.63 -11.75
N LEU A 330 -6.45 -11.81 -13.07
CA LEU A 330 -5.87 -12.98 -13.73
C LEU A 330 -4.36 -13.07 -13.52
N LEU A 331 -3.66 -11.93 -13.53
CA LEU A 331 -2.23 -11.88 -13.27
C LEU A 331 -1.89 -12.30 -11.83
N VAL A 332 -2.64 -11.80 -10.84
CA VAL A 332 -2.48 -12.20 -9.44
C VAL A 332 -2.82 -13.68 -9.26
N PHE A 333 -3.89 -14.15 -9.89
CA PHE A 333 -4.25 -15.56 -9.87
C PHE A 333 -3.12 -16.44 -10.45
N ALA A 334 -2.60 -16.07 -11.62
CA ALA A 334 -1.48 -16.74 -12.25
C ALA A 334 -0.20 -16.72 -11.39
N SER A 335 0.11 -15.60 -10.72
CA SER A 335 1.32 -15.49 -9.91
C SER A 335 1.33 -16.42 -8.69
N PHE A 336 0.16 -16.70 -8.11
CA PHE A 336 0.07 -17.62 -6.97
C PHE A 336 0.31 -19.08 -7.33
N PHE A 337 0.30 -19.46 -8.62
CA PHE A 337 0.80 -20.77 -9.03
C PHE A 337 2.31 -20.91 -8.78
N PHE A 338 3.04 -19.81 -8.64
CA PHE A 338 4.50 -19.79 -8.47
C PHE A 338 4.91 -19.27 -7.08
N SER A 339 4.04 -19.41 -6.08
CA SER A 339 4.31 -18.98 -4.70
C SER A 339 4.24 -20.14 -3.72
N ILE A 340 5.21 -20.15 -2.79
CA ILE A 340 5.20 -21.07 -1.63
C ILE A 340 4.03 -20.80 -0.67
N LYS A 341 3.45 -19.58 -0.69
CA LYS A 341 2.38 -19.15 0.23
C LYS A 341 1.02 -19.13 -0.47
N GLY A 342 -0.03 -19.38 0.31
CA GLY A 342 -1.40 -19.06 -0.11
C GLY A 342 -1.65 -17.55 -0.24
N PRO A 343 -2.73 -17.14 -0.93
CA PRO A 343 -2.89 -15.77 -1.39
C PRO A 343 -3.37 -14.80 -0.31
N SER A 344 -2.50 -14.37 0.60
CA SER A 344 -2.83 -13.38 1.64
C SER A 344 -2.96 -11.96 1.06
N SER A 345 -3.96 -11.19 1.49
CA SER A 345 -4.24 -9.85 0.95
C SER A 345 -3.04 -8.89 0.98
N HIS A 346 -2.23 -8.90 2.06
CA HIS A 346 -1.02 -8.06 2.14
C HIS A 346 0.03 -8.37 1.07
N THR A 347 0.04 -9.58 0.49
CA THR A 347 1.04 -9.98 -0.51
C THR A 347 0.84 -9.32 -1.87
N PHE A 348 -0.32 -8.68 -2.11
CA PHE A 348 -0.59 -7.97 -3.36
C PHE A 348 -1.34 -6.65 -3.13
N CYS A 349 -1.31 -6.11 -1.90
CA CYS A 349 -1.98 -4.85 -1.55
C CYS A 349 -1.40 -3.62 -2.28
N MET A 350 -0.20 -3.74 -2.86
CA MET A 350 0.35 -2.72 -3.75
C MET A 350 -0.55 -2.44 -4.97
N LEU A 351 -1.45 -3.36 -5.32
CA LEU A 351 -2.40 -3.20 -6.41
C LEU A 351 -3.62 -2.34 -6.05
N LEU A 352 -3.75 -1.91 -4.78
CA LEU A 352 -4.83 -1.08 -4.25
C LEU A 352 -5.26 0.12 -5.12
N PRO A 353 -4.36 0.83 -5.85
CA PRO A 353 -4.79 1.96 -6.67
C PRO A 353 -5.85 1.59 -7.72
N LEU A 354 -5.78 0.38 -8.29
CA LEU A 354 -6.67 -0.07 -9.35
C LEU A 354 -8.12 -0.32 -8.90
N PRO A 355 -8.39 -1.14 -7.85
CA PRO A 355 -9.74 -1.29 -7.33
C PRO A 355 -10.25 0.01 -6.70
N MET A 356 -9.38 0.86 -6.13
CA MET A 356 -9.78 2.16 -5.60
C MET A 356 -10.35 3.04 -6.71
N ILE A 357 -9.63 3.23 -7.83
CA ILE A 357 -10.12 4.00 -8.98
C ILE A 357 -11.42 3.40 -9.54
N TYR A 358 -11.47 2.07 -9.68
CA TYR A 358 -12.65 1.38 -10.19
C TYR A 358 -13.90 1.60 -9.33
N SER A 359 -13.74 1.58 -8.00
CA SER A 359 -14.85 1.77 -7.06
C SER A 359 -15.60 3.09 -7.28
N PHE A 360 -14.89 4.15 -7.66
CA PHE A 360 -15.50 5.46 -7.90
C PHE A 360 -16.34 5.53 -9.18
N TYR A 361 -16.01 4.77 -10.22
CA TYR A 361 -16.92 4.61 -11.36
C TYR A 361 -18.21 3.87 -10.95
N CYS A 362 -18.10 2.89 -10.05
CA CYS A 362 -19.28 2.18 -9.52
C CYS A 362 -20.15 3.12 -8.66
N TYR A 363 -19.53 3.93 -7.80
CA TYR A 363 -20.24 4.93 -7.01
C TYR A 363 -20.87 6.02 -7.88
N GLU A 364 -20.18 6.53 -8.90
CA GLU A 364 -20.73 7.48 -9.85
C GLU A 364 -21.97 6.92 -10.55
N TRP A 365 -21.89 5.67 -11.02
CA TRP A 365 -23.03 4.99 -11.61
C TRP A 365 -24.20 4.89 -10.63
N LEU A 366 -23.99 4.44 -9.39
CA LEU A 366 -25.06 4.36 -8.39
C LEU A 366 -25.68 5.73 -8.08
N VAL A 367 -24.84 6.75 -7.90
CA VAL A 367 -25.29 8.13 -7.63
C VAL A 367 -26.12 8.67 -8.79
N SER A 368 -25.74 8.36 -10.03
CA SER A 368 -26.50 8.77 -11.24
C SER A 368 -27.90 8.14 -11.29
N LYS A 369 -28.09 6.96 -10.70
CA LYS A 369 -29.39 6.25 -10.66
C LYS A 369 -30.23 6.63 -9.47
N LYS A 370 -29.61 6.92 -8.32
CA LYS A 370 -30.29 7.12 -7.04
C LYS A 370 -29.57 8.19 -6.22
N ALA A 371 -30.12 9.40 -6.18
CA ALA A 371 -29.53 10.52 -5.44
C ALA A 371 -29.33 10.24 -3.92
N PHE A 372 -30.16 9.37 -3.32
CA PHE A 372 -30.02 9.01 -1.90
C PHE A 372 -28.69 8.27 -1.58
N VAL A 373 -28.03 7.68 -2.59
CA VAL A 373 -26.74 6.99 -2.42
C VAL A 373 -25.69 7.92 -1.84
N ILE A 374 -25.72 9.23 -2.17
CA ILE A 374 -24.82 10.22 -1.55
C ILE A 374 -25.02 10.28 -0.03
N LYS A 375 -26.28 10.22 0.44
CA LYS A 375 -26.57 10.21 1.89
C LYS A 375 -26.02 8.94 2.54
N VAL A 376 -26.19 7.79 1.89
CA VAL A 376 -25.66 6.50 2.36
C VAL A 376 -24.13 6.51 2.43
N LEU A 377 -23.45 6.95 1.38
CA LEU A 377 -21.98 7.08 1.37
C LEU A 377 -21.48 8.01 2.49
N ARG A 378 -22.21 9.08 2.79
CA ARG A 378 -21.88 9.96 3.92
C ARG A 378 -21.98 9.23 5.26
N ILE A 379 -23.04 8.44 5.48
CA ILE A 379 -23.22 7.64 6.70
C ILE A 379 -22.08 6.61 6.83
N ILE A 380 -21.73 5.94 5.73
CA ILE A 380 -20.62 4.98 5.68
C ILE A 380 -19.31 5.65 6.06
N ILE A 381 -19.00 6.82 5.49
CA ILE A 381 -17.79 7.59 5.80
C ILE A 381 -17.75 7.95 7.29
N ILE A 382 -18.83 8.52 7.83
CA ILE A 382 -18.90 8.91 9.25
C ILE A 382 -18.70 7.70 10.15
N SER A 383 -19.37 6.59 9.84
CA SER A 383 -19.23 5.32 10.58
C SER A 383 -17.80 4.79 10.51
N GLY A 384 -17.15 4.89 9.34
CA GLY A 384 -15.74 4.57 9.14
C GLY A 384 -14.82 5.37 10.05
N ILE A 385 -15.04 6.67 10.16
CA ILE A 385 -14.26 7.54 11.06
C ILE A 385 -14.43 7.10 12.51
N PHE A 386 -15.67 6.90 12.98
CA PHE A 386 -15.92 6.44 14.36
C PHE A 386 -15.31 5.06 14.64
N PHE A 387 -15.42 4.13 13.69
CA PHE A 387 -14.76 2.84 13.76
C PHE A 387 -13.24 2.97 13.95
N HIS A 388 -12.59 3.78 13.11
CA HIS A 388 -11.14 3.97 13.19
C HIS A 388 -10.69 4.73 14.44
N ILE A 389 -11.50 5.66 14.96
CA ILE A 389 -11.24 6.31 16.26
C ILE A 389 -11.26 5.27 17.37
N GLY A 390 -12.33 4.47 17.44
CA GLY A 390 -12.48 3.43 18.46
C GLY A 390 -11.38 2.39 18.43
N LEU A 391 -11.04 1.91 17.24
CA LEU A 391 -9.91 0.99 17.05
C LEU A 391 -8.57 1.65 17.42
N GLY A 392 -8.38 2.93 17.10
CA GLY A 392 -7.20 3.70 17.50
C GLY A 392 -7.05 3.79 19.02
N ILE A 393 -8.14 4.07 19.75
CA ILE A 393 -8.15 4.10 21.21
C ILE A 393 -7.76 2.72 21.78
N TYR A 394 -8.37 1.65 21.28
CA TYR A 394 -8.01 0.29 21.70
C TYR A 394 -6.52 -0.01 21.46
N ASN A 395 -6.05 0.25 20.23
CA ASN A 395 -4.67 -0.06 19.86
C ASN A 395 -3.65 0.80 20.61
N PHE A 396 -3.99 2.06 20.97
CA PHE A 396 -3.14 2.92 21.77
C PHE A 396 -2.71 2.22 23.07
N HIS A 397 -3.65 1.55 23.75
CA HIS A 397 -3.38 0.83 25.00
C HIS A 397 -2.74 -0.55 24.80
N HIS A 398 -3.02 -1.23 23.68
CA HIS A 398 -2.69 -2.66 23.54
C HIS A 398 -1.54 -2.99 22.59
N ARG A 399 -1.38 -2.19 21.53
CA ARG A 399 -0.56 -2.52 20.35
C ARG A 399 0.43 -1.44 19.95
N SER A 400 0.16 -0.19 20.34
CA SER A 400 0.93 0.95 19.89
C SER A 400 2.32 1.01 20.51
N LEU A 401 3.16 1.82 19.89
CA LEU A 401 4.47 2.24 20.42
C LEU A 401 4.37 2.72 21.88
N TYR A 402 3.24 3.33 22.28
CA TYR A 402 3.06 3.91 23.61
C TYR A 402 2.88 2.87 24.73
N LYS A 403 2.68 1.59 24.40
CA LYS A 403 2.67 0.52 25.39
C LYS A 403 4.01 0.42 26.14
N ASP A 404 5.13 0.63 25.44
CA ASP A 404 6.47 0.66 26.03
C ASP A 404 7.38 1.60 25.22
N ARG A 405 6.99 2.88 25.17
CA ARG A 405 7.75 3.91 24.46
C ARG A 405 9.14 4.12 25.08
N ALA A 406 9.25 3.95 26.41
CA ALA A 406 10.47 4.15 27.15
C ALA A 406 11.61 3.25 26.63
N LYS A 407 11.30 2.00 26.30
CA LYS A 407 12.27 1.06 25.71
C LYS A 407 12.88 1.56 24.39
N VAL A 408 12.08 2.22 23.54
CA VAL A 408 12.57 2.78 22.27
C VAL A 408 13.41 4.04 22.51
N VAL A 409 13.01 4.89 23.46
CA VAL A 409 13.80 6.06 23.88
C VAL A 409 15.17 5.61 24.39
N GLU A 410 15.20 4.62 25.26
CA GLU A 410 16.44 4.07 25.81
C GLU A 410 17.36 3.53 24.71
N ALA A 411 16.81 2.79 23.73
CA ALA A 411 17.56 2.31 22.58
C ALA A 411 18.18 3.44 21.75
N LEU A 412 17.46 4.55 21.57
CA LEU A 412 17.94 5.73 20.84
C LEU A 412 19.00 6.51 21.62
N GLU A 413 18.83 6.67 22.93
CA GLU A 413 19.74 7.40 23.82
C GLU A 413 21.07 6.66 23.99
N LYS A 414 21.00 5.36 24.28
CA LYS A 414 22.19 4.50 24.44
C LYS A 414 22.84 4.11 23.12
N LYS A 415 22.24 4.47 21.99
CA LYS A 415 22.69 4.09 20.64
C LYS A 415 22.86 2.57 20.51
N ASP A 416 21.89 1.82 21.02
CA ASP A 416 21.87 0.36 20.98
C ASP A 416 20.47 -0.15 20.63
N TYR A 417 20.31 -0.61 19.39
CA TYR A 417 19.04 -1.16 18.91
C TYR A 417 18.64 -2.46 19.64
N LYS A 418 19.59 -3.19 20.23
CA LYS A 418 19.33 -4.48 20.91
C LYS A 418 18.49 -4.30 22.16
N ILE A 419 18.49 -3.10 22.75
CA ILE A 419 17.60 -2.73 23.85
C ILE A 419 16.14 -2.91 23.43
N LEU A 420 15.79 -2.50 22.20
CA LEU A 420 14.45 -2.67 21.68
C LEU A 420 14.15 -4.13 21.34
N GLY A 421 15.09 -4.78 20.65
CA GLY A 421 15.04 -6.20 20.32
C GLY A 421 16.11 -6.60 19.30
N GLU A 422 16.24 -7.91 19.08
CA GLU A 422 17.20 -8.46 18.11
C GLU A 422 16.59 -8.56 16.71
N ARG A 423 17.42 -8.33 15.69
CA ARG A 423 17.04 -8.65 14.31
C ARG A 423 17.06 -10.16 14.11
N ARG A 424 16.10 -10.69 13.35
CA ARG A 424 16.10 -12.11 12.95
C ARG A 424 17.39 -12.49 12.22
N SER A 425 17.90 -11.59 11.38
CA SER A 425 19.16 -11.79 10.64
C SER A 425 20.36 -11.98 11.58
N ASP A 426 20.41 -11.23 12.69
CA ASP A 426 21.49 -11.34 13.68
C ASP A 426 21.46 -12.70 14.38
N GLN A 427 20.26 -13.18 14.73
CA GLN A 427 20.06 -14.50 15.34
C GLN A 427 20.45 -15.64 14.40
N LEU A 428 20.24 -15.46 13.10
CA LEU A 428 20.56 -16.45 12.07
C LEU A 428 22.01 -16.32 11.55
N GLY A 429 22.75 -15.32 12.00
CA GLY A 429 24.17 -15.13 11.68
C GLY A 429 24.44 -14.63 10.26
N TYR A 430 23.49 -13.93 9.64
CA TYR A 430 23.65 -13.34 8.31
C TYR A 430 23.17 -11.88 8.27
N GLY A 431 23.47 -11.19 7.17
CA GLY A 431 23.10 -9.78 6.98
C GLY A 431 24.25 -8.82 7.36
N TYR A 432 23.91 -7.55 7.61
CA TYR A 432 24.90 -6.49 7.94
C TYR A 432 24.80 -6.07 9.39
#